data_AF-A0A9D6P0Y3-F1
#
_entry.id   AF-A0A9D6P0Y3-F1
#
_cell.length_a   1.000
_cell.length_b   1.000
_cell.length_c   1.000
_cell.angle_alpha   90.00
_cell.angle_beta   90.00
_cell.angle_gamma   90.00
#
_symmetry.space_group_name_H-M   'P 1'
#
loop_
_entity.id
_entity.type
_entity.pdbx_description
1 polymer ?
#
loop_
_entity_poly.entity_id
_entity_poly.type
_entity_poly.pdbx_seq_one_letter_code
_entity_poly.pdbx_strand_id
1 'polypeptide(L)'
;MDHLFAVMADPSFSLWERVALGAVLIIAVLGLFYAAFLAAEVLGKDQGTEAMRKVSRAIRMGANAYLNRQFRAIAMLILIITALLYFTAGEQHIAIGRACAFLMGSIFSATVGFIGMNMAVQGNVRVAAASRTSFAEALKIAYRTGTITGMLTDGLGLLGGTLIFMVYGEQAYEVLLGFGFGGTLLALFMRVGGGIFTKAADVGADLVGKLEKSIPEDDPRNAATIADNVGDNVGDCAGMAADIFESYEVTIVAAMILGWASFGHKGVIFPLLVRAVGVVSSIIGTYLVK
;
A
#
# COMPACT_ATOMS: atom_id res chain seq x y z
N MET A 1 -30.11 7.57 3.83
CA MET A 1 -29.19 6.74 4.66
C MET A 1 -29.62 5.28 4.70
N ASP A 2 -30.76 4.90 4.09
CA ASP A 2 -31.27 3.52 4.03
C ASP A 2 -30.57 2.61 2.99
N HIS A 3 -29.39 3.02 2.49
CA HIS A 3 -28.65 2.33 1.43
C HIS A 3 -27.20 1.96 1.80
N LEU A 4 -26.74 2.27 3.02
CA LEU A 4 -25.46 1.74 3.50
C LEU A 4 -25.66 0.24 3.76
N PHE A 5 -24.97 -0.61 2.99
CA PHE A 5 -25.12 -2.08 2.96
C PHE A 5 -26.40 -2.59 2.29
N ALA A 6 -26.73 -2.08 1.11
CA ALA A 6 -27.82 -2.60 0.28
C ALA A 6 -27.80 -4.14 0.18
N VAL A 7 -26.62 -4.75 0.02
CA VAL A 7 -26.42 -6.21 -0.03
C VAL A 7 -26.82 -6.94 1.28
N MET A 8 -26.67 -6.31 2.44
CA MET A 8 -27.03 -6.94 3.72
C MET A 8 -28.55 -6.98 3.95
N ALA A 9 -29.30 -6.09 3.30
CA ALA A 9 -30.75 -6.02 3.36
C ALA A 9 -31.44 -6.69 2.16
N ASP A 10 -30.71 -6.90 1.05
CA ASP A 10 -31.27 -7.39 -0.21
C ASP A 10 -31.58 -8.90 -0.18
N PRO A 11 -32.86 -9.30 -0.31
CA PRO A 11 -33.28 -10.70 -0.31
C PRO A 11 -32.69 -11.55 -1.45
N SER A 12 -32.06 -10.94 -2.48
CA SER A 12 -31.34 -11.65 -3.53
C SER A 12 -30.10 -12.40 -3.01
N PHE A 13 -29.51 -11.95 -1.90
CA PHE A 13 -28.35 -12.57 -1.27
C PHE A 13 -28.76 -13.56 -0.18
N SER A 14 -28.21 -14.77 -0.26
CA SER A 14 -28.39 -15.79 0.77
C SER A 14 -27.72 -15.40 2.09
N LEU A 15 -28.20 -15.98 3.20
CA LEU A 15 -27.61 -15.78 4.53
C LEU A 15 -26.11 -16.07 4.54
N TRP A 16 -25.67 -17.12 3.83
CA TRP A 16 -24.26 -17.50 3.74
C TRP A 16 -23.40 -16.45 3.06
N GLU A 17 -23.91 -15.82 2.00
CA GLU A 17 -23.19 -14.78 1.27
C GLU A 17 -23.02 -13.51 2.12
N ARG A 18 -24.06 -13.13 2.88
CA ARG A 18 -24.00 -12.01 3.81
C ARG A 18 -23.01 -12.27 4.95
N VAL A 19 -23.03 -13.47 5.53
CA VAL A 19 -22.07 -13.88 6.58
C VAL A 19 -20.65 -13.91 6.02
N ALA A 20 -20.44 -14.42 4.80
CA ALA A 20 -19.14 -14.44 4.14
C ALA A 20 -18.58 -13.03 3.94
N LEU A 21 -19.38 -12.10 3.41
CA LEU A 21 -18.98 -10.70 3.22
C LEU A 21 -18.66 -10.01 4.56
N GLY A 22 -19.48 -10.26 5.59
CA GLY A 22 -19.21 -9.77 6.94
C GLY A 22 -17.88 -10.30 7.51
N ALA A 23 -17.60 -11.60 7.32
CA ALA A 23 -16.34 -12.20 7.73
C ALA A 23 -15.13 -11.61 6.97
N VAL A 24 -15.25 -11.40 5.66
CA VAL A 24 -14.20 -10.75 4.85
C VAL A 24 -13.89 -9.35 5.38
N LEU A 25 -14.92 -8.55 5.69
CA LEU A 25 -14.74 -7.20 6.22
C LEU A 25 -14.05 -7.21 7.59
N ILE A 26 -14.45 -8.13 8.47
CA ILE A 26 -13.78 -8.34 9.76
C ILE A 26 -12.31 -8.71 9.54
N ILE A 27 -12.00 -9.62 8.62
CA ILE A 27 -10.62 -10.03 8.32
C ILE A 27 -9.79 -8.87 7.74
N ALA A 28 -10.37 -8.06 6.85
CA ALA A 28 -9.71 -6.87 6.32
C ALA A 28 -9.33 -5.89 7.44
N VAL A 29 -10.27 -5.62 8.36
CA VAL A 29 -10.05 -4.77 9.53
C VAL A 29 -9.03 -5.38 10.50
N LEU A 30 -9.07 -6.70 10.73
CA LEU A 30 -8.07 -7.41 11.53
C LEU A 30 -6.66 -7.30 10.92
N GLY A 31 -6.52 -7.36 9.60
CA GLY A 31 -5.26 -7.12 8.90
C GLY A 31 -4.69 -5.73 9.20
N LEU A 32 -5.53 -4.69 9.15
CA LEU A 32 -5.14 -3.32 9.49
C LEU A 32 -4.75 -3.17 10.97
N PHE A 33 -5.51 -3.80 11.89
CA PHE A 33 -5.14 -3.82 13.31
C PHE A 33 -3.82 -4.55 13.55
N TYR A 34 -3.58 -5.66 12.84
CA TYR A 34 -2.33 -6.39 12.93
C TYR A 34 -1.14 -5.56 12.41
N ALA A 35 -1.33 -4.82 11.31
CA ALA A 35 -0.33 -3.86 10.82
C ALA A 35 -0.02 -2.80 11.88
N ALA A 36 -1.04 -2.23 12.54
CA ALA A 36 -0.86 -1.25 13.61
C ALA A 36 -0.15 -1.85 14.84
N PHE A 37 -0.49 -3.09 15.21
CA PHE A 37 0.17 -3.82 16.29
C PHE A 37 1.66 -4.03 16.00
N LEU A 38 2.01 -4.50 14.81
CA LEU A 38 3.40 -4.67 14.39
C LEU A 38 4.14 -3.33 14.32
N ALA A 39 3.47 -2.27 13.87
CA ALA A 39 4.04 -0.93 13.87
C ALA A 39 4.38 -0.47 15.30
N ALA A 40 3.49 -0.66 16.27
CA ALA A 40 3.78 -0.35 17.67
C ALA A 40 4.98 -1.15 18.19
N GLU A 41 5.07 -2.44 17.85
CA GLU A 41 6.19 -3.29 18.25
C GLU A 41 7.52 -2.83 17.65
N VAL A 42 7.58 -2.53 16.36
CA VAL A 42 8.78 -2.01 15.69
C VAL A 42 9.15 -0.64 16.27
N LEU A 43 8.19 0.27 16.43
CA LEU A 43 8.45 1.61 16.94
C LEU A 43 8.96 1.62 18.38
N GLY A 44 8.60 0.61 19.18
CA GLY A 44 9.12 0.40 20.53
C GLY A 44 10.59 -0.04 20.60
N LYS A 45 11.22 -0.43 19.49
CA LYS A 45 12.64 -0.83 19.46
C LYS A 45 13.59 0.37 19.50
N ASP A 46 14.80 0.14 20.02
CA ASP A 46 15.83 1.17 20.15
C ASP A 46 16.34 1.67 18.79
N GLN A 47 16.65 2.97 18.72
CA GLN A 47 17.15 3.64 17.52
C GLN A 47 18.69 3.76 17.51
N GLY A 48 19.38 3.13 18.45
CA GLY A 48 20.83 3.17 18.56
C GLY A 48 21.36 4.55 18.98
N THR A 49 22.54 4.88 18.45
CA THR A 49 23.31 6.06 18.88
C THR A 49 22.76 7.38 18.32
N GLU A 50 23.18 8.51 18.89
CA GLU A 50 22.76 9.83 18.40
C GLU A 50 23.20 10.09 16.96
N ALA A 51 24.36 9.54 16.55
CA ALA A 51 24.82 9.62 15.16
C ALA A 51 23.85 8.90 14.20
N MET A 52 23.40 7.70 14.55
CA MET A 52 22.42 6.94 13.75
C MET A 52 21.09 7.70 13.65
N ARG A 53 20.62 8.25 14.78
CA ARG A 53 19.39 9.06 14.82
C ARG A 53 19.50 10.30 13.95
N LYS A 54 20.67 10.96 13.91
CA LYS A 54 20.92 12.12 13.05
C LYS A 54 20.79 11.76 11.56
N VAL A 55 21.38 10.65 11.12
CA VAL A 55 21.29 10.18 9.73
C VAL A 55 19.84 9.79 9.39
N SER A 56 19.19 9.00 10.24
CA SER A 56 17.77 8.60 10.05
C SER A 56 16.84 9.82 9.94
N ARG A 57 17.06 10.87 10.75
CA ARG A 57 16.29 12.13 10.63
C ARG A 57 16.52 12.81 9.29
N ALA A 58 17.74 12.85 8.77
CA ALA A 58 18.02 13.44 7.45
C ALA A 58 17.30 12.68 6.32
N ILE A 59 17.39 11.35 6.33
CA ILE A 59 16.68 10.48 5.38
C ILE A 59 15.17 10.70 5.49
N ARG A 60 14.62 10.71 6.71
CA ARG A 60 13.19 10.93 6.95
C ARG A 60 12.70 12.28 6.45
N MET A 61 13.47 13.34 6.66
CA MET A 61 13.12 14.66 6.15
C MET A 61 13.13 14.69 4.62
N GLY A 62 14.16 14.12 3.98
CA GLY A 62 14.26 14.05 2.52
C GLY A 62 13.11 13.24 1.90
N ALA A 63 12.84 12.05 2.42
CA ALA A 63 11.80 11.17 1.90
C ALA A 63 10.38 11.78 2.05
N ASN A 64 10.09 12.41 3.20
CA ASN A 64 8.82 13.11 3.38
C ASN A 64 8.71 14.36 2.50
N ALA A 65 9.79 15.13 2.32
CA ALA A 65 9.79 16.28 1.43
C ALA A 65 9.50 15.87 -0.03
N TYR A 66 10.12 14.79 -0.49
CA TYR A 66 9.90 14.22 -1.81
C TYR A 66 8.44 13.76 -2.01
N LEU A 67 7.93 12.87 -1.15
CA LEU A 67 6.55 12.38 -1.31
C LEU A 67 5.52 13.51 -1.21
N ASN A 68 5.72 14.48 -0.31
CA ASN A 68 4.82 15.63 -0.21
C ASN A 68 4.82 16.49 -1.47
N ARG A 69 5.96 16.61 -2.18
CA ARG A 69 6.05 17.32 -3.45
C ARG A 69 5.40 16.54 -4.58
N GLN A 70 5.58 15.22 -4.58
CA GLN A 70 5.00 14.30 -5.55
C GLN A 70 3.47 14.27 -5.42
N PHE A 71 2.93 14.05 -4.23
CA PHE A 71 1.48 14.04 -3.99
C PHE A 71 0.82 15.37 -4.32
N ARG A 72 1.46 16.51 -4.00
CA ARG A 72 0.94 17.82 -4.40
C ARG A 72 0.84 17.98 -5.91
N ALA A 73 1.79 17.43 -6.67
CA ALA A 73 1.74 17.47 -8.13
C ALA A 73 0.64 16.57 -8.69
N ILE A 74 0.50 15.34 -8.15
CA ILE A 74 -0.45 14.34 -8.65
C ILE A 74 -1.90 14.68 -8.21
N ALA A 75 -2.09 15.36 -7.08
CA ALA A 75 -3.42 15.68 -6.54
C ALA A 75 -4.30 16.43 -7.56
N MET A 76 -3.73 17.39 -8.29
CA MET A 76 -4.49 18.12 -9.33
C MET A 76 -4.95 17.18 -10.44
N LEU A 77 -4.09 16.26 -10.87
CA LEU A 77 -4.43 15.26 -11.89
C LEU A 77 -5.51 14.29 -11.41
N ILE A 78 -5.43 13.82 -10.16
CA ILE A 78 -6.45 12.97 -9.54
C ILE A 78 -7.80 13.68 -9.53
N LEU A 79 -7.86 14.95 -9.14
CA LEU A 79 -9.12 15.71 -9.12
C LEU A 79 -9.71 15.88 -10.53
N ILE A 80 -8.88 16.18 -11.53
CA ILE A 80 -9.31 16.30 -12.92
C ILE A 80 -9.88 14.96 -13.42
N ILE A 81 -9.17 13.86 -13.21
CA ILE A 81 -9.62 12.53 -13.66
C ILE A 81 -10.87 12.09 -12.91
N THR A 82 -10.96 12.37 -11.60
CA THR A 82 -12.17 12.10 -10.80
C THR A 82 -13.38 12.82 -11.40
N ALA A 83 -13.24 14.10 -11.77
CA ALA A 83 -14.30 14.87 -12.40
C ALA A 83 -14.66 14.33 -13.79
N LEU A 84 -13.67 13.91 -14.60
CA LEU A 84 -13.92 13.32 -15.90
C LEU A 84 -14.64 11.98 -15.81
N LEU A 85 -14.27 11.13 -14.85
CA LEU A 85 -14.90 9.81 -14.65
C LEU A 85 -16.39 9.91 -14.33
N TYR A 86 -16.82 10.98 -13.64
CA TYR A 86 -18.24 11.24 -13.40
C TYR A 86 -19.04 11.34 -14.70
N PHE A 87 -18.47 11.91 -15.76
CA PHE A 87 -19.16 12.04 -17.06
C PHE A 87 -19.12 10.77 -17.93
N THR A 88 -18.49 9.68 -17.46
CA THR A 88 -18.30 8.46 -18.27
C THR A 88 -19.39 7.39 -18.08
N ALA A 89 -20.25 7.51 -17.06
CA ALA A 89 -21.29 6.53 -16.78
C ALA A 89 -22.69 7.07 -17.12
N GLY A 90 -23.57 6.21 -17.64
CA GLY A 90 -24.93 6.59 -18.05
C GLY A 90 -25.88 6.85 -16.89
N GLU A 91 -25.73 6.13 -15.77
CA GLU A 91 -26.52 6.31 -14.56
C GLU A 91 -25.80 7.19 -13.53
N GLN A 92 -26.50 8.19 -12.99
CA GLN A 92 -25.92 9.13 -12.01
C GLN A 92 -25.36 8.43 -10.76
N HIS A 93 -26.01 7.39 -10.26
CA HIS A 93 -25.55 6.65 -9.08
C HIS A 93 -24.20 5.95 -9.33
N ILE A 94 -24.04 5.34 -10.51
CA ILE A 94 -22.82 4.65 -10.92
C ILE A 94 -21.72 5.67 -11.25
N ALA A 95 -22.05 6.80 -11.87
CA ALA A 95 -21.13 7.90 -12.13
C ALA A 95 -20.46 8.42 -10.85
N ILE A 96 -21.27 8.70 -9.82
CA ILE A 96 -20.77 9.13 -8.51
C ILE A 96 -19.94 8.01 -7.89
N GLY A 97 -20.44 6.77 -7.92
CA GLY A 97 -19.73 5.61 -7.39
C GLY A 97 -18.35 5.43 -8.00
N ARG A 98 -18.25 5.44 -9.34
CA ARG A 98 -16.97 5.26 -10.06
C ARG A 98 -15.98 6.38 -9.72
N ALA A 99 -16.44 7.63 -9.66
CA ALA A 99 -15.58 8.75 -9.29
C ALA A 99 -15.10 8.66 -7.82
N CYS A 100 -16.00 8.32 -6.90
CA CYS A 100 -15.65 8.12 -5.48
C CYS A 100 -14.71 6.92 -5.28
N ALA A 101 -14.94 5.82 -6.02
CA ALA A 101 -14.11 4.64 -5.98
C ALA A 101 -12.70 4.93 -6.50
N PHE A 102 -12.57 5.69 -7.59
CA PHE A 102 -11.29 6.18 -8.08
C PHE A 102 -10.54 6.99 -7.03
N LEU A 103 -11.22 7.96 -6.40
CA LEU A 103 -10.61 8.73 -5.33
C LEU A 103 -10.20 7.85 -4.14
N MET A 104 -11.02 6.86 -3.78
CA MET A 104 -10.72 5.89 -2.73
C MET A 104 -9.48 5.06 -3.05
N GLY A 105 -9.38 4.50 -4.26
CA GLY A 105 -8.23 3.72 -4.72
C GLY A 105 -6.95 4.55 -4.70
N SER A 106 -7.01 5.79 -5.20
CA SER A 106 -5.87 6.72 -5.13
C SER A 106 -5.48 7.07 -3.69
N ILE A 107 -6.45 7.31 -2.78
CA ILE A 107 -6.15 7.60 -1.36
C ILE A 107 -5.55 6.38 -0.67
N PHE A 108 -6.06 5.18 -0.94
CA PHE A 108 -5.56 3.96 -0.33
C PHE A 108 -4.14 3.64 -0.81
N SER A 109 -3.88 3.72 -2.11
CA SER A 109 -2.53 3.60 -2.68
C SER A 109 -1.57 4.63 -2.08
N ALA A 110 -2.00 5.88 -1.89
CA ALA A 110 -1.18 6.93 -1.28
C ALA A 110 -0.90 6.65 0.19
N THR A 111 -1.89 6.11 0.90
CA THR A 111 -1.78 5.74 2.31
C THR A 111 -0.79 4.59 2.49
N VAL A 112 -0.89 3.54 1.67
CA VAL A 112 0.05 2.41 1.66
C VAL A 112 1.47 2.89 1.38
N GLY A 113 1.67 3.68 0.33
CA GLY A 113 2.98 4.20 -0.03
C GLY A 113 3.58 5.12 1.04
N PHE A 114 2.78 6.03 1.61
CA PHE A 114 3.25 6.99 2.61
C PHE A 114 3.55 6.35 3.97
N ILE A 115 2.64 5.51 4.48
CA ILE A 115 2.84 4.80 5.75
C ILE A 115 3.95 3.77 5.59
N GLY A 116 3.97 3.02 4.48
CA GLY A 116 5.01 2.04 4.18
C GLY A 116 6.41 2.68 4.17
N MET A 117 6.57 3.83 3.49
CA MET A 117 7.81 4.59 3.51
C MET A 117 8.19 5.08 4.91
N ASN A 118 7.26 5.67 5.66
CA ASN A 118 7.55 6.15 7.01
C ASN A 118 7.90 5.01 7.98
N MET A 119 7.35 3.82 7.78
CA MET A 119 7.72 2.63 8.54
C MET A 119 9.09 2.10 8.10
N ALA A 120 9.41 2.10 6.80
CA ALA A 120 10.73 1.70 6.31
C ALA A 120 11.86 2.60 6.88
N VAL A 121 11.68 3.93 6.83
CA VAL A 121 12.65 4.88 7.39
C VAL A 121 12.77 4.76 8.92
N GLN A 122 11.72 4.35 9.61
CA GLN A 122 11.80 4.13 11.06
C GLN A 122 12.34 2.74 11.39
N GLY A 123 12.12 1.76 10.53
CA GLY A 123 12.65 0.40 10.66
C GLY A 123 14.14 0.34 10.39
N ASN A 124 14.66 1.04 9.38
CA ASN A 124 16.07 0.94 8.97
C ASN A 124 17.07 1.24 10.11
N VAL A 125 16.81 2.28 10.90
CA VAL A 125 17.67 2.69 12.02
C VAL A 125 17.62 1.67 13.17
N ARG A 126 16.46 1.02 13.35
CA ARG A 126 16.25 -0.02 14.38
C ARG A 126 16.88 -1.34 13.98
N VAL A 127 16.82 -1.68 12.68
CA VAL A 127 17.56 -2.81 12.10
C VAL A 127 19.05 -2.59 12.29
N ALA A 128 19.57 -1.42 11.90
CA ALA A 128 20.99 -1.08 12.09
C ALA A 128 21.41 -1.13 13.57
N ALA A 129 20.54 -0.72 14.50
CA ALA A 129 20.82 -0.78 15.93
C ALA A 129 20.87 -2.23 16.43
N ALA A 130 19.90 -3.06 16.04
CA ALA A 130 19.84 -4.46 16.39
C ALA A 130 21.00 -5.27 15.80
N SER A 131 21.45 -4.95 14.58
CA SER A 131 22.59 -5.60 13.91
C SER A 131 23.90 -5.51 14.69
N ARG A 132 24.03 -4.54 15.61
CA ARG A 132 25.19 -4.45 16.52
C ARG A 132 25.21 -5.55 17.59
N THR A 133 24.10 -6.25 17.80
CA THR A 133 23.93 -7.22 18.89
C THR A 133 23.47 -8.60 18.40
N SER A 134 22.55 -8.66 17.42
CA SER A 134 21.98 -9.91 16.93
C SER A 134 21.47 -9.75 15.51
N PHE A 135 21.96 -10.62 14.61
CA PHE A 135 21.44 -10.74 13.26
C PHE A 135 19.97 -11.18 13.24
N ALA A 136 19.61 -12.15 14.08
CA ALA A 136 18.23 -12.67 14.14
C ALA A 136 17.24 -11.57 14.54
N GLU A 137 17.59 -10.73 15.52
CA GLU A 137 16.72 -9.61 15.92
C GLU A 137 16.64 -8.54 14.82
N ALA A 138 17.75 -8.23 14.15
CA ALA A 138 17.77 -7.31 13.02
C ALA A 138 16.87 -7.80 11.87
N LEU A 139 16.98 -9.09 11.50
CA LEU A 139 16.14 -9.73 10.50
C LEU A 139 14.66 -9.69 10.90
N LYS A 140 14.35 -10.00 12.16
CA LYS A 140 12.98 -9.98 12.67
C LYS A 140 12.36 -8.58 12.62
N ILE A 141 13.12 -7.53 12.97
CA ILE A 141 12.65 -6.14 12.86
C ILE A 141 12.44 -5.77 11.38
N ALA A 142 13.39 -6.12 10.50
CA ALA A 142 13.28 -5.85 9.07
C ALA A 142 12.06 -6.53 8.45
N TYR A 143 11.89 -7.83 8.72
CA TYR A 143 10.78 -8.64 8.23
C TYR A 143 9.43 -8.06 8.69
N ARG A 144 9.28 -7.78 9.98
CA ARG A 144 8.05 -7.18 10.52
C ARG A 144 7.78 -5.79 9.99
N THR A 145 8.82 -4.99 9.74
CA THR A 145 8.66 -3.69 9.09
C THR A 145 8.05 -3.84 7.70
N GLY A 146 8.50 -4.82 6.91
CA GLY A 146 7.90 -5.15 5.61
C GLY A 146 6.47 -5.70 5.73
N THR A 147 6.21 -6.55 6.73
CA THR A 147 4.86 -7.10 6.98
C THR A 147 3.82 -6.03 7.23
N ILE A 148 4.18 -4.91 7.89
CA ILE A 148 3.26 -3.79 8.12
C ILE A 148 2.71 -3.26 6.79
N THR A 149 3.58 -3.00 5.83
CA THR A 149 3.19 -2.54 4.49
C THR A 149 2.33 -3.57 3.78
N GLY A 150 2.71 -4.85 3.82
CA GLY A 150 1.90 -5.92 3.22
C GLY A 150 0.50 -6.02 3.81
N MET A 151 0.37 -5.93 5.14
CA MET A 151 -0.92 -5.99 5.84
C MET A 151 -1.77 -4.74 5.61
N LEU A 152 -1.15 -3.57 5.44
CA LEU A 152 -1.84 -2.36 5.01
C LEU A 152 -2.40 -2.52 3.59
N THR A 153 -1.59 -3.07 2.68
CA THR A 153 -2.02 -3.36 1.31
C THR A 153 -3.21 -4.31 1.27
N ASP A 154 -3.07 -5.48 1.91
CA ASP A 154 -4.12 -6.49 1.92
C ASP A 154 -5.38 -5.97 2.62
N GLY A 155 -5.22 -5.29 3.76
CA GLY A 155 -6.32 -4.76 4.55
C GLY A 155 -7.11 -3.67 3.81
N LEU A 156 -6.43 -2.67 3.23
CA LEU A 156 -7.09 -1.59 2.49
C LEU A 156 -7.69 -2.07 1.17
N GLY A 157 -6.99 -2.97 0.44
CA GLY A 157 -7.48 -3.52 -0.81
C GLY A 157 -8.74 -4.36 -0.62
N LEU A 158 -8.71 -5.26 0.38
CA LEU A 158 -9.85 -6.11 0.72
C LEU A 158 -11.02 -5.30 1.28
N LEU A 159 -10.74 -4.30 2.14
CA LEU A 159 -11.75 -3.39 2.67
C LEU A 159 -12.43 -2.61 1.55
N GLY A 160 -11.66 -1.96 0.66
CA GLY A 160 -12.18 -1.13 -0.42
C GLY A 160 -13.04 -1.94 -1.41
N GLY A 161 -12.52 -3.08 -1.89
CA GLY A 161 -13.26 -3.95 -2.81
C GLY A 161 -14.55 -4.49 -2.20
N THR A 162 -14.51 -4.90 -0.93
CA THR A 162 -15.68 -5.43 -0.22
C THR A 162 -16.73 -4.34 0.04
N LEU A 163 -16.31 -3.14 0.49
CA LEU A 163 -17.22 -2.02 0.73
C LEU A 163 -17.94 -1.58 -0.54
N ILE A 164 -17.23 -1.47 -1.67
CA ILE A 164 -17.84 -1.13 -2.95
C ILE A 164 -18.89 -2.19 -3.32
N PHE A 165 -18.56 -3.48 -3.19
CA PHE A 165 -19.51 -4.54 -3.49
C PHE A 165 -20.74 -4.50 -2.58
N MET A 166 -20.57 -4.26 -1.27
CA MET A 166 -21.68 -4.21 -0.34
C MET A 166 -22.64 -3.02 -0.55
N VAL A 167 -22.14 -1.92 -1.11
CA VAL A 167 -22.94 -0.72 -1.41
C VAL A 167 -23.63 -0.84 -2.76
N TYR A 168 -22.93 -1.31 -3.80
CA TYR A 168 -23.41 -1.30 -5.18
C TYR A 168 -23.95 -2.65 -5.68
N GLY A 169 -23.74 -3.74 -4.94
CA GLY A 169 -24.24 -5.08 -5.27
C GLY A 169 -23.85 -5.52 -6.68
N GLU A 170 -24.85 -5.88 -7.48
CA GLU A 170 -24.66 -6.35 -8.86
C GLU A 170 -24.06 -5.29 -9.78
N GLN A 171 -24.26 -4.00 -9.50
CA GLN A 171 -23.68 -2.89 -10.28
C GLN A 171 -22.24 -2.56 -9.88
N ALA A 172 -21.68 -3.26 -8.88
CA ALA A 172 -20.36 -2.97 -8.34
C ALA A 172 -19.23 -3.11 -9.38
N TYR A 173 -19.38 -3.94 -10.41
CA TYR A 173 -18.35 -4.12 -11.44
C TYR A 173 -17.96 -2.80 -12.12
N GLU A 174 -18.92 -1.90 -12.36
CA GLU A 174 -18.66 -0.60 -12.98
C GLU A 174 -17.96 0.40 -12.06
N VAL A 175 -18.19 0.26 -10.75
CA VAL A 175 -17.62 1.11 -9.71
C VAL A 175 -16.22 0.64 -9.33
N LEU A 176 -16.01 -0.68 -9.26
CA LEU A 176 -14.72 -1.32 -8.99
C LEU A 176 -13.66 -0.97 -10.05
N LEU A 177 -14.06 -0.72 -11.30
CA LEU A 177 -13.16 -0.18 -12.33
C LEU A 177 -12.55 1.17 -11.92
N GLY A 178 -13.35 2.03 -11.27
CA GLY A 178 -12.88 3.29 -10.71
C GLY A 178 -11.81 3.04 -9.66
N PHE A 179 -12.08 2.16 -8.69
CA PHE A 179 -11.16 1.76 -7.63
C PHE A 179 -9.80 1.37 -8.21
N GLY A 180 -9.76 0.30 -9.01
CA GLY A 180 -8.51 -0.20 -9.60
C GLY A 180 -7.76 0.86 -10.40
N PHE A 181 -8.48 1.66 -11.20
CA PHE A 181 -7.85 2.73 -11.97
C PHE A 181 -7.21 3.80 -11.07
N GLY A 182 -7.85 4.14 -9.95
CA GLY A 182 -7.33 5.09 -8.97
C GLY A 182 -6.04 4.62 -8.31
N GLY A 183 -6.00 3.35 -7.92
CA GLY A 183 -4.79 2.71 -7.39
C GLY A 183 -3.66 2.67 -8.41
N THR A 184 -3.94 2.23 -9.64
CA THR A 184 -2.95 2.13 -10.73
C THR A 184 -2.37 3.47 -11.12
N LEU A 185 -3.19 4.52 -11.25
CA LEU A 185 -2.70 5.83 -11.64
C LEU A 185 -1.68 6.36 -10.61
N LEU A 186 -2.01 6.27 -9.32
CA LEU A 186 -1.11 6.76 -8.29
C LEU A 186 0.17 5.91 -8.22
N ALA A 187 0.04 4.58 -8.23
CA ALA A 187 1.16 3.66 -8.19
C ALA A 187 2.15 3.91 -9.34
N LEU A 188 1.65 4.16 -10.55
CA LEU A 188 2.47 4.52 -11.71
C LEU A 188 3.37 5.72 -11.42
N PHE A 189 2.79 6.83 -10.93
CA PHE A 189 3.57 8.03 -10.64
C PHE A 189 4.53 7.84 -9.47
N MET A 190 4.13 7.11 -8.43
CA MET A 190 4.99 6.83 -7.29
C MET A 190 6.20 5.99 -7.70
N ARG A 191 5.98 4.93 -8.47
CA ARG A 191 7.02 4.03 -8.95
C ARG A 191 7.96 4.70 -9.94
N VAL A 192 7.43 5.39 -10.95
CA VAL A 192 8.26 6.07 -11.95
C VAL A 192 9.02 7.23 -11.32
N GLY A 193 8.34 8.08 -10.56
CA GLY A 193 8.98 9.23 -9.92
C GLY A 193 10.06 8.81 -8.93
N GLY A 194 9.72 7.88 -8.02
CA GLY A 194 10.65 7.39 -7.01
C GLY A 194 11.81 6.62 -7.63
N GLY A 195 11.53 5.82 -8.67
CA GLY A 195 12.53 5.09 -9.45
C GLY A 195 13.55 6.01 -10.15
N ILE A 196 13.09 7.11 -10.75
CA ILE A 196 13.99 8.12 -11.34
C ILE A 196 14.86 8.76 -10.26
N PHE A 197 14.28 9.13 -9.12
CA PHE A 197 15.01 9.76 -8.03
C PHE A 197 16.08 8.83 -7.45
N THR A 198 15.71 7.59 -7.12
CA THR A 198 16.63 6.62 -6.50
C THR A 198 17.74 6.24 -7.45
N LYS A 199 17.45 5.90 -8.71
CA LYS A 199 18.49 5.44 -9.64
C LYS A 199 19.41 6.55 -10.10
N ALA A 200 18.95 7.81 -10.15
CA ALA A 200 19.84 8.94 -10.39
C ALA A 200 20.82 9.16 -9.23
N ALA A 201 20.38 8.97 -7.99
CA ALA A 201 21.22 9.13 -6.80
C ALA A 201 22.20 7.97 -6.62
N ASP A 202 21.70 6.73 -6.68
CA ASP A 202 22.44 5.46 -6.60
C ASP A 202 23.60 5.43 -7.61
N VAL A 203 23.31 5.58 -8.91
CA VAL A 203 24.33 5.57 -9.96
C VAL A 203 25.33 6.72 -9.79
N GLY A 204 24.88 7.91 -9.39
CA GLY A 204 25.75 9.05 -9.14
C GLY A 204 26.68 8.85 -7.94
N ALA A 205 26.16 8.29 -6.85
CA ALA A 205 26.91 8.01 -5.63
C ALA A 205 27.98 6.94 -5.89
N ASP A 206 27.58 5.85 -6.53
CA ASP A 206 28.43 4.69 -6.75
C ASP A 206 29.55 4.94 -7.76
N LEU A 207 29.26 5.57 -8.90
CA LEU A 207 30.27 5.81 -9.92
C LEU A 207 31.38 6.74 -9.40
N VAL A 208 31.00 7.87 -8.80
CA VAL A 208 31.98 8.84 -8.28
C VAL A 208 32.67 8.31 -7.03
N GLY A 209 31.93 7.69 -6.11
CA GLY A 209 32.47 7.17 -4.86
C GLY A 209 33.41 5.99 -5.08
N LYS A 210 32.90 4.91 -5.67
CA LYS A 210 33.62 3.63 -5.79
C LYS A 210 34.69 3.67 -6.88
N LEU A 211 34.39 4.25 -8.06
CA LEU A 211 35.28 4.15 -9.23
C LEU A 211 36.25 5.32 -9.35
N GLU A 212 35.82 6.55 -9.12
CA GLU A 212 36.68 7.73 -9.31
C GLU A 212 37.48 8.10 -8.06
N LYS A 213 36.87 7.99 -6.88
CA LYS A 213 37.47 8.39 -5.61
C LYS A 213 37.95 7.23 -4.75
N SER A 214 37.62 5.99 -5.12
CA SER A 214 37.99 4.77 -4.40
C SER A 214 37.63 4.84 -2.91
N ILE A 215 36.49 5.46 -2.58
CA ILE A 215 35.92 5.46 -1.22
C ILE A 215 34.88 4.32 -1.12
N PRO A 216 34.63 3.80 0.09
CA PRO A 216 33.59 2.79 0.31
C PRO A 216 32.20 3.24 -0.16
N GLU A 217 31.34 2.26 -0.42
CA GLU A 217 29.90 2.46 -0.58
C GLU A 217 29.30 3.09 0.69
N ASP A 218 28.27 3.90 0.51
CA ASP A 218 27.61 4.63 1.59
C ASP A 218 28.53 5.51 2.46
N ASP A 219 29.69 5.91 1.94
CA ASP A 219 30.63 6.72 2.71
C ASP A 219 30.05 8.12 3.02
N PRO A 220 30.12 8.60 4.28
CA PRO A 220 29.55 9.88 4.67
C PRO A 220 30.24 11.11 4.02
N ARG A 221 31.39 10.93 3.37
CA ARG A 221 32.08 11.97 2.59
C ARG A 221 31.44 12.18 1.22
N ASN A 222 30.67 11.22 0.74
CA ASN A 222 29.96 11.34 -0.52
C ASN A 222 28.66 12.13 -0.31
N ALA A 223 28.49 13.23 -1.06
CA ALA A 223 27.32 14.09 -0.92
C ALA A 223 26.02 13.43 -1.42
N ALA A 224 26.13 12.42 -2.28
CA ALA A 224 24.99 11.73 -2.88
C ALA A 224 24.36 10.67 -1.93
N THR A 225 25.07 10.22 -0.90
CA THR A 225 24.65 9.10 -0.05
C THR A 225 23.30 9.32 0.64
N ILE A 226 23.02 10.55 1.10
CA ILE A 226 21.73 10.88 1.69
C ILE A 226 20.62 10.81 0.63
N ALA A 227 20.87 11.28 -0.60
CA ALA A 227 19.90 11.22 -1.67
C ALA A 227 19.63 9.77 -2.10
N ASP A 228 20.66 8.92 -2.11
CA ASP A 228 20.55 7.50 -2.41
C ASP A 228 19.66 6.77 -1.38
N ASN A 229 20.00 6.91 -0.10
CA ASN A 229 19.23 6.33 1.00
C ASN A 229 17.80 6.92 1.09
N VAL A 230 17.59 8.18 0.70
CA VAL A 230 16.23 8.75 0.53
C VAL A 230 15.52 8.07 -0.63
N GLY A 231 16.23 7.86 -1.74
CA GLY A 231 15.82 7.13 -2.92
C GLY A 231 15.24 5.77 -2.61
N ASP A 232 15.95 4.95 -1.84
CA ASP A 232 15.49 3.61 -1.44
C ASP A 232 14.12 3.66 -0.74
N ASN A 233 13.89 4.69 0.05
CA ASN A 233 12.63 4.85 0.79
C ASN A 233 11.50 5.37 -0.11
N VAL A 234 11.78 6.24 -1.08
CA VAL A 234 10.74 6.82 -1.94
C VAL A 234 10.44 5.98 -3.19
N GLY A 235 11.43 5.30 -3.74
CA GLY A 235 11.29 4.39 -4.88
C GLY A 235 10.99 2.98 -4.41
N ASP A 236 11.98 2.35 -3.78
CA ASP A 236 11.96 0.91 -3.51
C ASP A 236 11.02 0.54 -2.36
N CYS A 237 10.71 1.46 -1.45
CA CYS A 237 9.67 1.27 -0.44
C CYS A 237 8.33 1.88 -0.86
N ALA A 238 8.22 3.21 -1.00
CA ALA A 238 6.92 3.84 -1.26
C ALA A 238 6.32 3.44 -2.61
N GLY A 239 7.14 3.46 -3.67
CA GLY A 239 6.73 3.08 -5.02
C GLY A 239 6.37 1.60 -5.12
N MET A 240 7.20 0.71 -4.58
CA MET A 240 6.90 -0.73 -4.52
C MET A 240 5.65 -1.04 -3.70
N ALA A 241 5.44 -0.37 -2.57
CA ALA A 241 4.26 -0.56 -1.73
C ALA A 241 2.97 -0.20 -2.49
N ALA A 242 2.96 0.94 -3.18
CA ALA A 242 1.84 1.36 -4.00
C ALA A 242 1.60 0.43 -5.20
N ASP A 243 2.67 -0.08 -5.81
CA ASP A 243 2.64 -1.04 -6.92
C ASP A 243 2.08 -2.42 -6.49
N ILE A 244 2.47 -2.93 -5.33
CA ILE A 244 1.90 -4.17 -4.78
C ILE A 244 0.42 -3.96 -4.43
N PHE A 245 0.04 -2.79 -3.91
CA PHE A 245 -1.36 -2.46 -3.66
C PHE A 245 -2.18 -2.43 -4.95
N GLU A 246 -1.67 -1.77 -5.99
CA GLU A 246 -2.26 -1.77 -7.33
C GLU A 246 -2.47 -3.19 -7.83
N SER A 247 -1.44 -4.03 -7.78
CA SER A 247 -1.54 -5.39 -8.30
C SER A 247 -2.51 -6.24 -7.48
N TYR A 248 -2.55 -6.07 -6.16
CA TYR A 248 -3.53 -6.73 -5.30
C TYR A 248 -4.97 -6.30 -5.65
N GLU A 249 -5.19 -5.00 -5.77
CA GLU A 249 -6.46 -4.38 -6.08
C GLU A 249 -6.98 -4.75 -7.47
N VAL A 250 -6.18 -4.58 -8.51
CA VAL A 250 -6.59 -4.85 -9.89
C VAL A 250 -6.88 -6.34 -10.08
N THR A 251 -6.11 -7.23 -9.44
CA THR A 251 -6.37 -8.67 -9.54
C THR A 251 -7.65 -9.09 -8.81
N ILE A 252 -7.97 -8.51 -7.65
CA ILE A 252 -9.24 -8.80 -6.96
C ILE A 252 -10.42 -8.22 -7.74
N VAL A 253 -10.31 -6.99 -8.26
CA VAL A 253 -11.33 -6.34 -9.09
C VAL A 253 -11.60 -7.16 -10.36
N ALA A 254 -10.56 -7.53 -11.11
CA ALA A 254 -10.70 -8.31 -12.33
C ALA A 254 -11.36 -9.67 -12.05
N ALA A 255 -10.95 -10.36 -10.98
CA ALA A 255 -11.55 -11.62 -10.57
C ALA A 255 -13.02 -11.47 -10.19
N MET A 256 -13.40 -10.40 -9.50
CA MET A 256 -14.79 -10.11 -9.15
C MET A 256 -15.65 -9.85 -10.40
N ILE A 257 -15.15 -9.05 -11.35
CA ILE A 257 -15.87 -8.74 -12.60
C ILE A 257 -16.09 -10.01 -13.44
N LEU A 258 -15.04 -10.81 -13.65
CA LEU A 258 -15.14 -12.06 -14.40
C LEU A 258 -15.99 -13.11 -13.66
N GLY A 259 -15.87 -13.14 -12.34
CA GLY A 259 -16.66 -14.01 -11.46
C GLY A 259 -18.14 -13.69 -11.54
N TRP A 260 -18.51 -12.42 -11.54
CA TRP A 260 -19.89 -11.97 -11.76
C TRP A 260 -20.45 -12.49 -13.08
N ALA A 261 -19.72 -12.24 -14.18
CA ALA A 261 -20.13 -12.63 -15.52
C ALA A 261 -20.28 -14.16 -15.70
N SER A 262 -19.52 -14.96 -14.93
CA SER A 262 -19.47 -16.41 -15.09
C SER A 262 -20.35 -17.18 -14.10
N PHE A 263 -20.45 -16.70 -12.86
CA PHE A 263 -21.03 -17.44 -11.73
C PHE A 263 -21.94 -16.60 -10.82
N GLY A 264 -22.29 -15.37 -11.21
CA GLY A 264 -23.14 -14.47 -10.41
C GLY A 264 -22.52 -14.14 -9.05
N HIS A 265 -23.35 -14.05 -7.99
CA HIS A 265 -22.91 -13.60 -6.66
C HIS A 265 -21.76 -14.45 -6.10
N LYS A 266 -21.82 -15.78 -6.28
CA LYS A 266 -20.77 -16.71 -5.83
C LYS A 266 -19.42 -16.43 -6.47
N GLY A 267 -19.41 -16.06 -7.75
CA GLY A 267 -18.19 -15.72 -8.48
C GLY A 267 -17.52 -14.44 -7.99
N VAL A 268 -18.30 -13.49 -7.45
CA VAL A 268 -17.76 -12.25 -6.86
C VAL A 268 -17.22 -12.49 -5.45
N ILE A 269 -17.91 -13.31 -4.65
CA ILE A 269 -17.56 -13.56 -3.25
C ILE A 269 -16.34 -14.49 -3.13
N PHE A 270 -16.18 -15.43 -4.07
CA PHE A 270 -15.07 -16.37 -4.07
C PHE A 270 -13.68 -15.71 -4.01
N PRO A 271 -13.30 -14.77 -4.90
CA PRO A 271 -11.98 -14.12 -4.82
C PRO A 271 -11.79 -13.33 -3.53
N LEU A 272 -12.84 -12.70 -2.98
CA LEU A 272 -12.79 -12.01 -1.68
C LEU A 272 -12.44 -13.00 -0.55
N LEU A 273 -13.08 -14.17 -0.53
CA LEU A 273 -12.82 -15.21 0.47
C LEU A 273 -11.40 -15.78 0.37
N VAL A 274 -10.94 -16.07 -0.86
CA VAL A 274 -9.56 -16.57 -1.08
C VAL A 274 -8.53 -15.57 -0.54
N ARG A 275 -8.75 -14.27 -0.79
CA ARG A 275 -7.88 -13.21 -0.29
C ARG A 275 -7.94 -13.06 1.22
N ALA A 276 -9.13 -13.18 1.82
CA ALA A 276 -9.30 -13.17 3.27
C ALA A 276 -8.56 -14.35 3.95
N VAL A 277 -8.63 -15.55 3.37
CA VAL A 277 -7.83 -16.71 3.84
C VAL A 277 -6.33 -16.41 3.70
N GLY A 278 -5.92 -15.74 2.62
CA GLY A 278 -4.56 -15.25 2.43
C GLY A 278 -4.08 -14.36 3.58
N VAL A 279 -4.88 -13.38 4.01
CA VAL A 279 -4.56 -12.50 5.15
C VAL A 279 -4.30 -13.30 6.42
N VAL A 280 -5.22 -14.21 6.77
CA VAL A 280 -5.09 -15.06 7.98
C VAL A 280 -3.83 -15.94 7.88
N SER A 281 -3.58 -16.52 6.71
CA SER A 281 -2.42 -17.37 6.47
C SER A 281 -1.11 -16.59 6.60
N SER A 282 -1.06 -15.36 6.08
CA SER A 282 0.09 -14.45 6.20
C SER A 282 0.34 -14.00 7.64
N ILE A 283 -0.72 -13.76 8.42
CA ILE A 283 -0.60 -13.47 9.86
C ILE A 283 0.05 -14.65 10.58
N ILE A 284 -0.44 -15.87 10.36
CA ILE A 284 0.13 -17.09 10.96
C ILE A 284 1.58 -17.29 10.50
N GLY A 285 1.85 -17.15 9.20
CA GLY A 285 3.18 -17.31 8.62
C GLY A 285 4.21 -16.34 9.19
N THR A 286 3.80 -15.12 9.53
CA THR A 286 4.68 -14.12 10.14
C THR A 286 5.31 -14.62 11.46
N TYR A 287 4.59 -15.43 12.24
CA TYR A 287 5.11 -15.97 13.51
C TYR A 287 6.06 -17.17 13.35
N LEU A 288 6.13 -17.76 12.15
CA LEU A 288 7.03 -18.87 11.86
C LEU A 288 8.44 -18.40 11.48
N VAL A 289 8.59 -17.12 11.10
CA VAL A 289 9.88 -16.52 10.77
C VAL A 289 10.62 -16.12 12.06
N LYS A 290 11.83 -16.66 12.26
CA LYS A 290 12.67 -16.46 13.46
C LYS A 290 14.06 -16.00 13.10
#